data_AF-A0A2E8VC77-F1
#
_entry.id   AF-A0A2E8VC77-F1
#
_cell.length_a   1.000
_cell.length_b   1.000
_cell.length_c   1.000
_cell.angle_alpha   90.00
_cell.angle_beta   90.00
_cell.angle_gamma   90.00
#
_symmetry.space_group_name_H-M   'P 1'
#
loop_
_entity.id
_entity.type
_entity.pdbx_description
1 polymer ?
#
loop_
_entity_poly.entity_id
_entity_poly.type
_entity_poly.pdbx_seq_one_letter_code
_entity_poly.pdbx_strand_id
1 'polypeptide(L)' 'IKMSFRSKGNFSVNKFAKTYFNGGGHHNAAGGTSHKSLKETEKFFLSAIEECKKDFRI' A
#
# COMPACT_ATOMS: atom_id res chain seq x y z
N ILE A 1 -3.33 11.14 -6.81
CA ILE A 1 -4.15 10.70 -5.65
C ILE A 1 -3.21 10.33 -4.51
N LYS A 2 -3.32 11.01 -3.36
CA LYS A 2 -2.51 10.75 -2.16
C LYS A 2 -3.25 9.75 -1.26
N MET A 3 -2.52 8.81 -0.69
CA MET A 3 -3.06 7.72 0.13
C MET A 3 -2.25 7.54 1.41
N SER A 4 -2.95 7.23 2.50
CA SER A 4 -2.37 6.94 3.81
C SER A 4 -2.68 5.50 4.19
N PHE A 5 -1.65 4.71 4.46
CA PHE A 5 -1.75 3.29 4.80
C PHE A 5 -1.51 3.06 6.29
N ARG A 6 -2.25 2.12 6.87
CA ARG A 6 -2.10 1.66 8.25
C ARG A 6 -2.25 0.14 8.32
N SER A 7 -1.51 -0.50 9.21
CA SER A 7 -1.63 -1.94 9.47
C SER A 7 -1.49 -2.24 10.96
N LYS A 8 -1.91 -3.45 11.33
CA LYS A 8 -1.63 -4.08 12.61
C LYS A 8 -0.87 -5.39 12.36
N GLY A 9 -0.12 -5.85 13.35
CA GLY A 9 0.65 -7.08 13.26
C GLY A 9 1.90 -6.92 12.38
N ASN A 10 2.18 -7.95 11.57
CA ASN A 10 3.45 -8.07 10.86
C ASN A 10 3.43 -7.54 9.43
N PHE A 11 2.26 -7.13 8.91
CA PHE A 11 2.18 -6.57 7.57
C PHE A 11 2.81 -5.18 7.51
N SER A 12 3.89 -5.02 6.73
CA SER A 12 4.61 -3.76 6.61
C SER A 12 4.01 -2.84 5.55
N VAL A 13 3.23 -1.85 5.96
CA VAL A 13 2.69 -0.83 5.03
C VAL A 13 3.77 0.09 4.47
N ASN A 14 4.92 0.21 5.13
CA ASN A 14 6.07 0.94 4.58
C ASN A 14 6.59 0.26 3.30
N LYS A 15 6.78 -1.07 3.36
CA LYS A 15 7.24 -1.85 2.20
C LYS A 15 6.22 -1.76 1.07
N PHE A 16 4.94 -1.96 1.39
CA PHE A 16 3.84 -1.80 0.43
C PHE A 16 3.84 -0.41 -0.24
N ALA A 17 3.94 0.67 0.54
CA ALA A 17 3.94 2.03 0.01
C ALA A 17 5.14 2.32 -0.90
N LYS A 18 6.34 1.85 -0.53
CA LYS A 18 7.56 1.97 -1.35
C LYS A 18 7.46 1.20 -2.66
N THR A 19 6.96 -0.03 -2.61
CA THR A 19 6.88 -0.92 -3.78
C THR A 19 5.88 -0.42 -4.82
N TYR A 20 4.68 -0.01 -4.39
CA TYR A 20 3.58 0.24 -5.32
C TYR A 20 3.28 1.73 -5.55
N PHE A 21 3.56 2.60 -4.58
CA PHE A 21 3.02 3.97 -4.60
C PHE A 21 4.07 5.07 -4.42
N ASN A 22 5.33 4.80 -4.77
CA ASN A 22 6.46 5.74 -4.66
C ASN A 22 6.48 6.45 -3.28
N GLY A 23 6.14 5.70 -2.24
CA GLY A 23 5.84 6.21 -0.92
C GLY A 23 6.85 5.79 0.13
N GLY A 24 6.46 5.90 1.39
CA GLY A 24 7.26 5.46 2.53
C GLY A 24 6.70 5.91 3.88
N GLY A 25 7.37 5.47 4.95
CA GLY A 25 7.04 5.82 6.33
C GLY A 25 7.58 4.78 7.31
N HIS A 26 6.77 4.44 8.31
CA HIS A 26 7.03 3.43 9.33
C HIS A 26 6.30 2.12 9.04
N HIS A 27 6.75 1.03 9.68
CA HIS A 27 6.22 -0.33 9.49
C HIS A 27 4.69 -0.40 9.46
N ASN A 28 4.01 0.22 10.42
CA ASN A 28 2.55 0.23 10.56
C ASN A 28 1.86 1.52 10.08
N ALA A 29 2.62 2.50 9.57
CA ALA A 29 2.07 3.77 9.11
C ALA A 29 2.93 4.37 8.01
N ALA A 30 2.41 4.39 6.78
CA ALA A 30 3.09 4.93 5.61
C ALA A 30 2.14 5.71 4.72
N GLY A 31 2.68 6.47 3.78
CA GLY A 31 1.91 7.18 2.76
C GLY A 31 2.50 6.97 1.37
N GLY A 32 1.68 7.15 0.34
CA GLY A 32 2.09 7.03 -1.06
C GLY A 32 1.21 7.85 -1.98
N THR A 33 1.64 8.00 -3.24
CA THR A 33 0.92 8.76 -4.26
C THR A 33 0.82 7.95 -5.54
N SER A 34 -0.39 7.86 -6.09
CA SER A 34 -0.62 7.41 -7.46
C SER A 34 -0.81 8.61 -8.38
N HIS A 35 -0.12 8.63 -9.51
CA HIS A 35 -0.31 9.64 -10.57
C HIS A 35 -1.36 9.23 -11.61
N LYS A 36 -1.98 8.05 -11.44
CA LYS A 36 -3.05 7.55 -12.32
C LYS A 36 -4.39 8.20 -11.96
N SER A 37 -5.40 8.00 -12.82
CA SER A 37 -6.79 8.35 -12.50
C SER A 37 -7.30 7.55 -11.29
N LEU A 38 -8.45 7.96 -10.72
CA LEU A 38 -9.04 7.27 -9.56
C LEU A 38 -9.37 5.81 -9.87
N LYS A 39 -10.04 5.56 -10.99
CA LYS A 39 -10.44 4.22 -11.41
C LYS A 39 -9.25 3.30 -11.67
N GLU A 40 -8.17 3.83 -12.24
CA GLU A 40 -6.94 3.06 -12.45
C GLU A 40 -6.18 2.83 -11.13
N THR A 41 -6.18 3.82 -10.23
CA THR A 41 -5.54 3.71 -8.91
C THR A 41 -6.23 2.65 -8.06
N GLU A 42 -7.57 2.59 -8.09
CA GLU A 42 -8.36 1.56 -7.40
C GLU A 42 -7.99 0.16 -7.89
N LYS A 43 -8.01 -0.06 -9.22
CA LYS A 43 -7.63 -1.36 -9.80
C LYS A 43 -6.21 -1.75 -9.41
N PHE A 44 -5.27 -0.83 -9.52
CA PHE A 44 -3.88 -1.07 -9.18
C PHE A 44 -3.68 -1.39 -7.69
N PHE A 45 -4.40 -0.69 -6.81
CA PHE A 45 -4.40 -0.97 -5.38
C PHE A 45 -4.91 -2.37 -5.06
N LEU A 46 -6.03 -2.80 -5.68
CA LEU A 46 -6.56 -4.14 -5.48
C LEU A 46 -5.57 -5.23 -5.95
N SER A 47 -4.94 -5.04 -7.11
CA SER A 47 -3.88 -5.96 -7.58
C SER A 47 -2.70 -6.04 -6.61
N ALA A 48 -2.21 -4.91 -6.11
CA ALA A 48 -1.10 -4.87 -5.17
C ALA A 48 -1.43 -5.55 -3.83
N ILE A 49 -2.68 -5.41 -3.35
CA ILE A 49 -3.16 -6.11 -2.15
C ILE A 49 -3.22 -7.62 -2.36
N GLU A 50 -3.66 -8.08 -3.53
CA GLU A 50 -3.74 -9.51 -3.84
C GLU A 50 -2.35 -10.17 -3.85
N GLU A 51 -1.34 -9.51 -4.42
CA GLU A 51 0.06 -9.95 -4.38
C GLU A 51 0.62 -10.06 -2.95
N CYS A 52 0.12 -9.21 -2.05
CA CYS A 52 0.54 -9.12 -0.66
C CYS A 52 -0.26 -10.01 0.30
N LYS A 53 -1.33 -10.69 -0.16
CA LYS A 53 -2.25 -11.45 0.73
C LYS A 53 -1.55 -12.44 1.65
N LYS A 54 -0.49 -13.11 1.15
CA LYS A 54 0.29 -14.10 1.92
C LYS A 54 0.99 -13.51 3.14
N ASP A 55 1.20 -12.20 3.15
CA ASP A 55 1.88 -11.45 4.22
C ASP A 55 0.89 -10.91 5.26
N PHE A 56 -0.43 -11.07 5.06
CA PHE A 56 -1.46 -10.71 6.03
C PHE A 56 -1.52 -11.78 7.14
N ARG A 57 -0.55 -11.73 8.03
CA ARG A 57 -0.55 -12.49 9.28
C ARG A 57 -0.77 -11.50 10.42
N ILE A 58 -1.80 -11.77 11.23
CA ILE A 58 -2.11 -11.01 12.45
C ILE A 58 -1.03 -11.32 13.49
#